data_AF-A0A928YF15-F1
#
_entry.id   AF-A0A928YF15-F1
#
_cell.length_a   1.000
_cell.length_b   1.000
_cell.length_c   1.000
_cell.angle_alpha   90.00
_cell.angle_beta   90.00
_cell.angle_gamma   90.00
#
_symmetry.space_group_name_H-M   'P 1'
#
loop_
_entity.id
_entity.type
_entity.pdbx_description
1 polymer ?
#
loop_
_entity_poly.entity_id
_entity_poly.type
_entity_poly.pdbx_seq_one_letter_code
_entity_poly.pdbx_strand_id
1 'polypeptide(L)'
;MKEVSMRKRYLPEKRVEIMKQHLLEKKTLSDVCDAKGIHPTMYYRWLKELLSNAVYAFGKGKDGECQEWKNKALELEKKLARKNEVLSELMEEHVALKKSLGAN
;
A
#
# COMPACT_ATOMS: atom_id res chain seq x y z
N MET A 1 36.80 20.24 7.70
CA MET A 1 35.33 20.33 7.52
C MET A 1 34.83 19.00 7.00
N LYS A 2 33.96 18.30 7.72
CA LYS A 2 33.37 17.04 7.23
C LYS A 2 32.32 17.41 6.20
N GLU A 3 32.52 17.07 4.93
CA GLU A 3 31.49 17.23 3.90
C GLU A 3 30.26 16.43 4.33
N VAL A 4 29.16 17.15 4.55
CA VAL A 4 27.87 16.53 4.83
C VAL A 4 27.42 15.88 3.52
N SER A 5 27.66 14.57 3.41
CA SER A 5 27.22 13.76 2.28
C SER A 5 25.68 13.83 2.21
N MET A 6 25.20 14.56 1.21
CA MET A 6 23.79 14.61 0.85
C MET A 6 23.40 13.20 0.41
N ARG A 7 22.69 12.49 1.30
CA ARG A 7 22.19 11.14 1.03
C ARG A 7 21.32 11.17 -0.23
N LYS A 8 21.87 10.75 -1.36
CA LYS A 8 21.13 10.54 -2.61
C LYS A 8 19.96 9.59 -2.30
N ARG A 9 18.72 10.10 -2.35
CA ARG A 9 17.52 9.29 -2.24
C ARG A 9 17.28 8.62 -3.59
N TYR A 10 17.54 7.33 -3.68
CA TYR A 10 17.16 6.54 -4.84
C TYR A 10 15.67 6.18 -4.74
N LEU A 11 14.91 6.44 -5.80
CA LEU A 11 13.53 5.96 -5.94
C LEU A 11 13.52 4.42 -5.88
N PRO A 12 12.50 3.80 -5.27
CA PRO A 12 12.40 2.34 -5.17
C PRO A 12 12.52 1.63 -6.52
N GLU A 13 11.85 2.15 -7.55
CA GLU A 13 11.88 1.63 -8.93
C GLU A 13 13.30 1.58 -9.49
N LYS A 14 14.04 2.68 -9.31
CA LYS A 14 15.43 2.81 -9.79
C LYS A 14 16.37 1.86 -9.04
N ARG A 15 16.14 1.58 -7.76
CA ARG A 15 16.91 0.57 -7.02
C ARG A 15 16.70 -0.82 -7.61
N VAL A 16 15.45 -1.17 -7.89
CA VAL A 16 15.08 -2.47 -8.46
C VAL A 16 15.66 -2.65 -9.86
N GLU A 17 15.62 -1.62 -10.72
CA GLU A 17 16.21 -1.67 -12.06
C GLU A 17 17.72 -2.00 -12.00
N ILE A 18 18.45 -1.32 -11.12
CA ILE A 18 19.90 -1.53 -10.95
C ILE A 18 20.20 -2.94 -10.45
N MET A 19 19.38 -3.44 -9.52
CA MET A 19 19.51 -4.81 -9.01
C MET A 19 19.17 -5.86 -10.08
N LYS A 20 18.19 -5.59 -10.95
CA LYS A 20 17.86 -6.46 -12.09
C LYS A 20 19.02 -6.56 -13.07
N GLN A 21 19.74 -5.47 -13.35
CA GLN A 21 20.90 -5.49 -14.25
C GLN A 21 22.00 -6.43 -13.74
N HIS A 22 22.25 -6.46 -12.43
CA HIS A 22 23.22 -7.40 -11.86
C HIS A 22 22.68 -8.84 -11.80
N LEU A 23 21.46 -9.03 -11.30
CA LEU A 23 20.89 -10.35 -11.02
C LEU A 23 20.40 -11.10 -12.27
N LEU A 24 19.88 -10.41 -13.28
CA LEU A 24 19.32 -11.01 -14.50
C LEU A 24 20.28 -10.93 -15.68
N GLU A 25 20.97 -9.81 -15.87
CA GLU A 25 21.89 -9.61 -17.01
C GLU A 25 23.31 -10.11 -16.71
N LYS A 26 23.57 -10.64 -15.51
CA LYS A 26 24.87 -11.17 -15.04
C LYS A 26 26.04 -10.18 -15.17
N LYS A 27 25.76 -8.88 -15.24
CA LYS A 27 26.80 -7.83 -15.22
C LYS A 27 27.54 -7.86 -13.90
N THR A 28 28.84 -7.59 -13.89
CA THR A 28 29.60 -7.60 -12.64
C THR A 28 29.10 -6.47 -11.72
N LEU A 29 29.17 -6.69 -10.40
CA LEU A 29 28.71 -5.69 -9.45
C LEU A 29 29.53 -4.39 -9.57
N SER A 30 30.83 -4.50 -9.86
CA SER A 30 31.70 -3.35 -10.11
C SER A 30 31.18 -2.51 -11.26
N ASP A 31 30.93 -3.11 -12.43
CA ASP A 31 30.46 -2.37 -13.61
C ASP A 31 29.13 -1.66 -13.36
N VAL A 32 28.21 -2.31 -12.63
CA VAL A 32 26.89 -1.74 -12.29
C VAL A 32 27.02 -0.60 -11.29
N CYS A 33 27.88 -0.76 -10.28
CA CYS A 33 28.17 0.27 -9.28
C CYS A 33 28.85 1.49 -9.91
N ASP A 34 29.80 1.27 -10.82
CA ASP A 34 30.54 2.34 -11.50
C ASP A 34 29.65 3.08 -12.50
N ALA A 35 28.88 2.36 -13.33
CA ALA A 35 27.98 2.96 -14.33
C ALA A 35 26.85 3.78 -13.70
N LYS A 36 26.41 3.44 -12.48
CA LYS A 36 25.31 4.11 -11.78
C LYS A 36 25.78 5.02 -10.64
N GLY A 37 27.08 5.07 -10.35
CA GLY A 37 27.67 5.87 -9.28
C GLY A 37 27.18 5.46 -7.88
N ILE A 38 27.06 4.16 -7.63
CA ILE A 38 26.53 3.58 -6.38
C ILE A 38 27.64 2.85 -5.63
N HIS A 39 27.77 3.12 -4.34
CA HIS A 39 28.68 2.39 -3.48
C HIS A 39 28.21 0.93 -3.27
N PRO A 40 29.07 -0.10 -3.39
CA PRO A 40 28.68 -1.50 -3.22
C PRO A 40 27.93 -1.81 -1.91
N THR A 41 28.28 -1.16 -0.81
CA THR A 41 27.56 -1.31 0.48
C THR A 41 26.08 -0.93 0.39
N MET A 42 25.73 0.07 -0.42
CA MET A 42 24.32 0.45 -0.64
C MET A 42 23.58 -0.63 -1.42
N TYR A 43 24.24 -1.23 -2.42
CA TYR A 43 23.68 -2.33 -3.20
C TYR A 43 23.35 -3.53 -2.30
N TYR A 44 24.30 -3.96 -1.47
CA TYR A 44 24.07 -5.09 -0.55
C TYR A 44 22.98 -4.80 0.48
N ARG A 45 22.86 -3.56 0.95
CA ARG A 45 21.76 -3.15 1.82
C ARG A 45 20.41 -3.33 1.12
N TRP A 46 20.27 -2.84 -0.11
CA TRP A 46 19.03 -3.02 -0.87
C TRP A 46 18.76 -4.49 -1.18
N LEU A 47 19.79 -5.27 -1.47
CA LEU A 47 19.66 -6.72 -1.70
C LEU A 47 19.11 -7.43 -0.46
N LYS A 48 19.60 -7.07 0.73
CA LYS A 48 19.06 -7.60 1.98
C LYS A 48 17.59 -7.21 2.19
N GLU A 49 17.24 -5.95 1.94
CA GLU A 49 15.86 -5.44 2.04
C GLU A 49 14.92 -6.13 1.03
N LEU A 50 15.38 -6.40 -0.20
CA LEU A 50 14.63 -7.12 -1.22
C LEU A 50 14.39 -8.58 -0.81
N LEU A 51 15.44 -9.28 -0.39
CA LEU A 51 15.38 -10.69 -0.03
C LEU A 51 14.60 -10.94 1.27
N SER A 52 14.62 -10.01 2.23
CA SER A 52 13.78 -10.13 3.43
C SER A 52 12.29 -10.10 3.09
N ASN A 53 11.91 -9.30 2.09
CA ASN A 53 10.53 -9.22 1.61
C ASN A 53 10.21 -10.30 0.56
N ALA A 54 11.21 -11.00 0.02
CA ALA A 54 11.01 -12.03 -0.98
C ALA A 54 10.20 -13.21 -0.42
N VAL A 55 10.39 -13.59 0.84
CA VAL A 55 9.58 -14.64 1.49
C VAL A 55 8.10 -14.26 1.52
N TYR A 56 7.78 -12.98 1.74
CA TYR A 56 6.41 -12.47 1.69
C TYR A 56 5.86 -12.42 0.26
N ALA A 57 6.69 -12.02 -0.71
CA ALA A 57 6.29 -11.92 -2.12
C ALA A 57 6.12 -13.29 -2.81
N PHE A 58 6.91 -14.30 -2.43
CA PHE A 58 6.85 -15.65 -2.99
C PHE A 58 5.96 -16.60 -2.19
N GLY A 59 5.80 -16.36 -0.89
CA GLY A 59 4.70 -16.95 -0.16
C GLY A 59 3.41 -16.51 -0.84
N LYS A 60 2.48 -17.44 -1.10
CA LYS A 60 1.08 -17.10 -1.39
C LYS A 60 0.49 -16.45 -0.13
N GLY A 61 0.94 -15.24 0.17
CA GLY A 61 0.80 -14.61 1.46
C GLY A 61 -0.46 -13.78 1.48
N LYS A 62 -1.49 -14.25 2.18
CA LYS A 62 -2.58 -13.41 2.74
C LYS A 62 -3.35 -12.51 1.77
N ASP A 63 -3.13 -12.57 0.46
CA ASP A 63 -3.92 -11.80 -0.51
C ASP A 63 -5.39 -12.23 -0.44
N GLY A 64 -5.65 -13.52 -0.22
CA GLY A 64 -7.01 -14.02 0.06
C GLY A 64 -7.60 -13.37 1.32
N GLU A 65 -6.86 -13.34 2.43
CA GLU A 65 -7.33 -12.77 3.69
C GLU A 65 -7.54 -11.24 3.58
N CYS A 66 -6.61 -10.52 2.95
CA CYS A 66 -6.74 -9.08 2.69
C CYS A 66 -7.93 -8.78 1.77
N GLN A 67 -8.13 -9.59 0.73
CA GLN A 67 -9.25 -9.45 -0.18
C GLN A 67 -10.58 -9.80 0.50
N GLU A 68 -10.61 -10.81 1.36
CA GLU A 68 -11.77 -11.14 2.19
C GLU A 68 -12.13 -10.00 3.15
N TRP A 69 -11.14 -9.40 3.82
CA TRP A 69 -11.37 -8.25 4.69
C TRP A 69 -11.88 -7.03 3.91
N LYS A 70 -11.35 -6.77 2.70
CA LYS A 70 -11.87 -5.72 1.80
C LYS A 70 -13.31 -6.00 1.39
N ASN A 71 -13.64 -7.24 1.02
CA ASN A 71 -14.99 -7.63 0.65
C ASN A 71 -15.97 -7.48 1.83
N LYS A 72 -15.56 -7.90 3.04
CA LYS A 72 -16.35 -7.73 4.27
C LYS A 72 -16.59 -6.25 4.60
N ALA A 73 -15.57 -5.40 4.46
CA ALA A 73 -15.72 -3.96 4.66
C ALA A 73 -16.77 -3.37 3.70
N LEU A 74 -16.67 -3.73 2.42
CA LEU A 74 -17.61 -3.27 1.39
C LEU A 74 -19.04 -3.77 1.62
N GLU A 75 -19.22 -5.01 2.10
CA GLU A 75 -20.54 -5.52 2.50
C GLU A 75 -21.12 -4.76 3.69
N LEU A 76 -20.31 -4.45 4.70
CA LEU A 76 -20.74 -3.72 5.89
C LEU A 76 -21.13 -2.28 5.54
N GLU A 77 -20.37 -1.62 4.66
CA GLU A 77 -20.69 -0.28 4.15
C GLU A 77 -22.03 -0.28 3.40
N LYS A 78 -22.28 -1.28 2.54
CA LYS A 78 -23.59 -1.43 1.87
C LYS A 78 -24.74 -1.63 2.86
N LYS A 79 -24.54 -2.45 3.90
CA LYS A 79 -25.54 -2.66 4.95
C LYS A 79 -25.82 -1.39 5.73
N LEU A 80 -24.80 -0.59 6.02
CA LEU A 80 -24.95 0.71 6.67
C LEU A 80 -25.73 1.68 5.80
N ALA A 81 -25.40 1.79 4.52
CA ALA A 81 -26.11 2.66 3.58
C ALA A 81 -27.60 2.33 3.51
N ARG A 82 -27.95 1.03 3.35
CA ARG A 82 -29.35 0.58 3.33
C ARG A 82 -30.08 0.88 4.63
N LYS A 83 -29.43 0.68 5.78
CA LYS A 83 -30.04 0.98 7.08
C LYS A 83 -30.29 2.48 7.26
N ASN A 84 -29.36 3.33 6.81
CA ASN A 84 -29.51 4.78 6.88
C ASN A 84 -30.63 5.29 5.97
N GLU A 85 -30.80 4.70 4.79
CA GLU A 85 -31.91 5.00 3.87
C GLU A 85 -33.27 4.70 4.53
N VAL A 86 -33.47 3.44 4.98
CA VAL A 86 -34.72 3.03 5.66
C VAL A 86 -34.97 3.86 6.92
N LEU A 87 -33.93 4.19 7.69
CA LEU A 87 -34.06 5.04 8.87
C LEU A 87 -34.49 6.46 8.49
N SER A 88 -33.98 7.00 7.38
CA SER A 88 -34.34 8.35 6.92
C SER A 88 -35.81 8.40 6.51
N GLU A 89 -36.27 7.42 5.74
CA GLU A 89 -37.70 7.30 5.37
C GLU A 89 -38.60 7.22 6.61
N LEU A 90 -38.29 6.33 7.55
CA LEU A 90 -39.05 6.20 8.80
C LEU A 90 -39.00 7.47 9.64
N MET A 91 -37.87 8.16 9.69
CA MET A 91 -37.72 9.41 10.44
C MET A 91 -38.56 10.52 9.82
N GLU A 92 -38.64 10.60 8.49
CA GLU A 92 -39.51 11.54 7.79
C GLU A 92 -40.99 11.30 8.12
N GLU A 93 -41.45 10.05 8.07
CA GLU A 93 -42.81 9.67 8.47
C GLU A 93 -43.09 10.01 9.95
N HIS A 94 -42.15 9.67 10.85
CA HIS A 94 -42.28 9.99 12.27
C HIS A 94 -42.35 11.50 12.54
N VAL A 95 -41.53 12.30 11.85
CA VAL A 95 -41.56 13.76 11.96
C VAL A 95 -42.89 14.32 11.42
N ALA A 96 -43.40 13.80 10.31
CA ALA A 96 -44.69 14.20 9.75
C ALA A 96 -45.85 13.89 10.72
N LEU A 97 -45.88 12.68 11.29
CA LEU A 97 -46.86 12.28 12.30
C LEU A 97 -46.76 13.12 13.57
N LYS A 98 -45.55 13.42 14.05
CA LYS A 98 -45.35 14.27 15.23
C LYS A 98 -45.89 15.69 14.98
N LYS A 99 -45.69 16.24 13.79
CA LYS A 99 -46.21 17.56 13.41
C LYS A 99 -47.74 17.58 13.34
N SER A 100 -48.37 16.52 12.83
CA SER A 100 -49.84 16.44 12.78
C SER A 100 -50.47 16.24 14.16
N LEU A 101 -49.84 15.48 15.05
CA LEU A 101 -50.33 15.25 16.41
C LEU A 101 -50.13 16.44 17.37
N GLY A 102 -49.13 17.29 17.12
CA GLY A 102 -48.85 18.49 17.92
C GLY A 102 -49.58 19.76 17.45
N ALA A 103 -50.44 19.67 16.44
CA ALA A 103 -51.18 20.80 15.87
C ALA A 103 -52.60 20.99 16.48
N ASN A 104 -52.90 20.34 17.60
CA ASN A 104 -54.10 20.56 18.41
C ASN A 104 -53.76 21.24 19.74
#